data_AF-A0A965DP00-F1
#
_entry.id   AF-A0A965DP00-F1
#
_cell.length_a   1.000
_cell.length_b   1.000
_cell.length_c   1.000
_cell.angle_alpha   90.00
_cell.angle_beta   90.00
_cell.angle_gamma   90.00
#
_symmetry.space_group_name_H-M   'P 1'
#
loop_
_entity.id
_entity.type
_entity.pdbx_description
1 polymer ?
#
loop_
_entity_poly.entity_id
_entity_poly.type
_entity_poly.pdbx_seq_one_letter_code
_entity_poly.pdbx_strand_id
1 'polypeptide(L)'
;MAAPFPEANKPCLLYRDESGTVRSINGGSIAAVAQGIADVAWSDLVTQRNDPFLLFLYFQRTPQEGTKDYLNFLSQVAVDLAPLSPYLLGQTPEGVYNRQGRQDQLLFVNTNLLEKKLLVFCNIDTSGFRTSTKDFQRTYLPKEDLDYWVHMRVFKQNEQTSMGLTSLPGKGTVPRSIIDKTSYYVTLPTDATNKKTAIDGTKEKFMFTLSPQGKNPEATTMDLLLDTYGVQGIPLFLIEYTPETKAFLSKWKYAWRAKPKEIRYVRPEPITVQQQSPAANANGGALTIPR
;
A
#
# COMPACT_ATOMS: atom_id res chain seq x y z
N MET A 1 9.65 18.94 19.94
CA MET A 1 10.76 18.53 20.84
C MET A 1 11.26 17.17 20.38
N ALA A 2 12.57 16.99 20.22
CA ALA A 2 13.16 15.70 19.88
C ALA A 2 12.97 14.73 21.06
N ALA A 3 12.53 13.50 20.80
CA ALA A 3 12.45 12.48 21.84
C ALA A 3 13.87 11.92 22.10
N PRO A 4 14.25 11.66 23.37
CA PRO A 4 15.46 10.89 23.67
C PRO A 4 15.41 9.53 22.97
N PHE A 5 16.57 8.89 22.80
CA PHE A 5 16.70 7.63 22.07
C PHE A 5 15.62 6.62 22.53
N PRO A 6 14.96 5.92 21.59
CA PRO A 6 13.76 5.14 21.88
C PRO A 6 14.00 4.11 22.98
N GLU A 7 13.10 4.07 23.96
CA GLU A 7 13.02 2.97 24.93
C GLU A 7 12.84 1.63 24.20
N ALA A 8 13.32 0.56 24.81
CA ALA A 8 13.15 -0.79 24.27
C ALA A 8 11.66 -1.08 23.99
N ASN A 9 11.39 -1.71 22.85
CA ASN A 9 10.03 -2.08 22.41
C ASN A 9 9.04 -0.91 22.24
N LYS A 10 9.51 0.33 22.06
CA LYS A 10 8.67 1.45 21.60
C LYS A 10 8.91 1.79 20.12
N PRO A 11 7.86 2.10 19.35
CA PRO A 11 8.01 2.50 17.96
C PRO A 11 8.66 3.87 17.87
N CYS A 12 9.47 4.07 16.83
CA CYS A 12 10.13 5.33 16.54
C CYS A 12 10.47 5.42 15.05
N LEU A 13 10.59 6.65 14.55
CA LEU A 13 11.12 6.90 13.22
C LEU A 13 12.63 7.09 13.33
N LEU A 14 13.40 6.30 12.60
CA LEU A 14 14.86 6.39 12.59
C LEU A 14 15.37 6.47 11.16
N TYR A 15 16.36 7.33 10.97
CA TYR A 15 17.15 7.34 9.75
C TYR A 15 18.40 6.47 9.92
N ARG A 16 18.59 5.56 8.96
CA ARG A 16 19.77 4.71 8.80
C ARG A 16 20.37 4.95 7.43
N ASP A 17 21.70 4.88 7.35
CA ASP A 17 22.41 4.96 6.07
C ASP A 17 22.43 3.60 5.34
N GLU A 18 23.11 3.54 4.19
CA GLU A 18 23.28 2.32 3.40
C GLU A 18 23.88 1.14 4.16
N SER A 19 24.70 1.40 5.18
CA SER A 19 25.31 0.35 6.01
C SER A 19 24.36 -0.17 7.11
N GLY A 20 23.15 0.41 7.21
CA GLY A 20 22.21 0.14 8.28
C GLY A 20 22.59 0.82 9.61
N THR A 21 23.59 1.69 9.61
CA THR A 21 24.04 2.43 10.79
C THR A 21 23.06 3.55 11.09
N VAL A 22 22.64 3.68 12.36
CA VAL A 22 21.80 4.80 12.78
C VAL A 22 22.63 6.07 12.70
N ARG A 23 22.23 7.00 11.83
CA ARG A 23 22.86 8.33 11.72
C ARG A 23 22.14 9.40 12.52
N SER A 24 20.93 9.11 12.96
CA SER A 24 20.11 10.01 13.76
C SER A 24 20.52 9.94 15.23
N ILE A 25 20.85 11.09 15.81
CA ILE A 25 21.10 11.22 17.26
C ILE A 25 19.79 11.17 18.08
N ASN A 26 18.64 11.39 17.44
CA ASN A 26 17.31 11.41 18.05
C ASN A 26 16.31 10.56 17.24
N GLY A 27 15.30 10.02 17.91
CA GLY A 27 14.15 9.41 17.25
C GLY A 27 13.16 10.45 16.74
N GLY A 28 12.65 10.28 15.53
CA GLY A 28 11.51 11.03 15.02
C GLY A 28 10.20 10.55 15.67
N SER A 29 9.31 11.49 15.96
CA SER A 29 7.99 11.22 16.55
C SER A 29 6.96 10.94 15.47
N ILE A 30 6.32 9.76 15.55
CA ILE A 30 5.21 9.39 14.65
C ILE A 30 4.05 10.37 14.85
N ALA A 31 3.71 10.71 16.10
CA ALA A 31 2.65 11.65 16.42
C ALA A 31 2.87 13.05 15.83
N ALA A 32 4.10 13.57 15.89
CA ALA A 32 4.41 14.86 15.29
C ALA A 32 4.28 14.84 13.76
N VAL A 33 4.70 13.75 13.11
CA VAL A 33 4.52 13.57 11.66
C VAL A 33 3.04 13.45 11.31
N ALA A 34 2.28 12.65 12.07
CA ALA A 34 0.84 12.48 11.87
C ALA A 34 0.09 13.81 12.01
N GLN A 35 0.44 14.61 13.01
CA GLN A 35 -0.13 15.95 13.19
C GLN A 35 0.22 16.87 12.02
N GLY A 36 1.49 16.92 11.60
CA GLY A 36 1.90 17.75 10.46
C GLY A 36 1.20 17.37 9.15
N ILE A 37 0.96 16.07 8.93
CA ILE A 37 0.15 15.60 7.79
C ILE A 37 -1.30 16.06 7.95
N ALA A 38 -1.92 15.87 9.12
CA ALA A 38 -3.31 16.26 9.39
C ALA A 38 -3.56 17.76 9.17
N ASP A 39 -2.60 18.60 9.56
CA ASP A 39 -2.68 20.05 9.45
C ASP A 39 -2.56 20.55 8.00
N VAL A 40 -1.80 19.84 7.15
CA VAL A 40 -1.41 20.33 5.83
C VAL A 40 -2.11 19.59 4.68
N ALA A 41 -2.14 18.26 4.70
CA ALA A 41 -2.45 17.43 3.52
C ALA A 41 -3.84 17.68 2.93
N TRP A 42 -4.81 18.05 3.78
CA TRP A 42 -6.20 18.35 3.40
C TRP A 42 -6.58 19.83 3.50
N SER A 43 -5.60 20.70 3.76
CA SER A 43 -5.80 22.16 3.86
C SER A 43 -5.88 22.82 2.49
N ASP A 44 -6.38 24.06 2.44
CA ASP A 44 -6.42 24.87 1.20
C ASP A 44 -5.03 25.27 0.67
N LEU A 45 -3.95 25.00 1.43
CA LEU A 45 -2.57 25.16 0.96
C LEU A 45 -2.18 24.10 -0.09
N VAL A 46 -2.89 22.98 -0.14
CA VAL A 46 -2.60 21.87 -1.04
C VAL A 46 -3.61 21.85 -2.19
N THR A 47 -3.12 22.03 -3.42
CA THR A 47 -3.97 21.99 -4.63
C THR A 47 -4.75 20.67 -4.74
N GLN A 48 -4.10 19.56 -4.41
CA GLN A 48 -4.63 18.20 -4.47
C GLN A 48 -5.32 17.76 -3.16
N ARG A 49 -5.76 18.69 -2.29
CA ARG A 49 -6.36 18.36 -0.98
C ARG A 49 -7.57 17.42 -1.00
N ASN A 50 -8.22 17.25 -2.15
CA ASN A 50 -9.34 16.33 -2.31
C ASN A 50 -8.90 14.92 -2.70
N ASP A 51 -7.67 14.73 -3.19
CA ASP A 51 -7.15 13.43 -3.57
C ASP A 51 -7.01 12.52 -2.32
N PRO A 52 -7.12 11.19 -2.48
CA PRO A 52 -6.78 10.26 -1.41
C PRO A 52 -5.31 10.37 -1.02
N PHE A 53 -5.04 10.28 0.28
CA PHE A 53 -3.68 10.24 0.83
C PHE A 53 -3.30 8.80 1.14
N LEU A 54 -2.15 8.32 0.63
CA LEU A 54 -1.64 6.99 0.94
C LEU A 54 -0.53 7.10 1.98
N LEU A 55 -0.74 6.50 3.15
CA LEU A 55 0.27 6.32 4.17
C LEU A 55 0.78 4.87 4.14
N PHE A 56 2.04 4.70 3.77
CA PHE A 56 2.71 3.40 3.86
C PHE A 56 3.53 3.29 5.15
N LEU A 57 3.07 2.44 6.06
CA LEU A 57 3.79 2.10 7.29
C LEU A 57 4.79 0.99 6.99
N TYR A 58 6.07 1.36 6.95
CA TYR A 58 7.17 0.46 6.61
C TYR A 58 8.00 0.10 7.84
N PHE A 59 7.67 -1.04 8.44
CA PHE A 59 8.36 -1.58 9.61
C PHE A 59 9.64 -2.32 9.20
N GLN A 60 10.75 -1.88 9.78
CA GLN A 60 12.06 -2.53 9.66
C GLN A 60 12.32 -3.53 10.78
N ARG A 61 11.82 -3.24 11.99
CA ARG A 61 12.02 -4.03 13.20
C ARG A 61 10.78 -3.89 14.09
N THR A 62 10.46 -4.95 14.80
CA THR A 62 9.38 -5.04 15.80
C THR A 62 9.84 -5.98 16.92
N PRO A 63 9.14 -6.00 18.06
CA PRO A 63 9.17 -7.17 18.93
C PRO A 63 8.77 -8.44 18.18
N GLN A 64 9.01 -9.60 18.79
CA GLN A 64 8.68 -10.89 18.18
C GLN A 64 7.17 -10.99 17.88
N GLU A 65 6.81 -11.33 16.64
CA GLU A 65 5.43 -11.51 16.21
C GLU A 65 4.70 -12.55 17.08
N GLY A 66 3.39 -12.37 17.28
CA GLY A 66 2.57 -13.27 18.09
C GLY A 66 2.77 -13.10 19.60
N THR A 67 3.43 -12.04 20.05
CA THR A 67 3.57 -11.71 21.48
C THR A 67 2.71 -10.51 21.88
N LYS A 68 2.45 -10.38 23.19
CA LYS A 68 1.78 -9.19 23.76
C LYS A 68 2.58 -7.91 23.49
N ASP A 69 3.91 -7.98 23.54
CA ASP A 69 4.78 -6.83 23.29
C ASP A 69 4.70 -6.35 21.85
N TYR A 70 4.57 -7.27 20.88
CA TYR A 70 4.32 -6.92 19.49
C TYR A 70 3.01 -6.14 19.33
N LEU A 71 1.91 -6.63 19.90
CA LEU A 71 0.63 -5.91 19.82
C LEU A 71 0.66 -4.58 20.57
N ASN A 72 1.35 -4.48 21.70
CA ASN A 72 1.54 -3.20 22.39
C ASN A 72 2.35 -2.20 21.55
N PHE A 73 3.42 -2.67 20.90
CA PHE A 73 4.24 -1.87 20.00
C PHE A 73 3.40 -1.34 18.83
N LEU A 74 2.59 -2.18 18.19
CA LEU A 74 1.69 -1.75 17.11
C LEU A 74 0.55 -0.86 17.60
N SER A 75 0.05 -1.11 18.81
CA SER A 75 -0.98 -0.29 19.43
C SER A 75 -0.48 1.14 19.65
N GLN A 76 0.78 1.30 20.10
CA GLN A 76 1.39 2.62 20.23
C GLN A 76 1.50 3.33 18.87
N VAL A 77 1.80 2.62 17.77
CA VAL A 77 1.76 3.23 16.43
C VAL A 77 0.36 3.74 16.10
N ALA A 78 -0.70 2.95 16.34
CA ALA A 78 -2.08 3.40 16.10
C ALA A 78 -2.45 4.63 16.93
N VAL A 79 -2.05 4.65 18.21
CA VAL A 79 -2.24 5.80 19.11
C VAL A 79 -1.52 7.04 18.57
N ASP A 80 -0.28 6.89 18.11
CA ASP A 80 0.49 8.00 17.55
C ASP A 80 -0.08 8.51 16.21
N LEU A 81 -0.78 7.66 15.46
CA LEU A 81 -1.47 8.05 14.23
C LEU A 81 -2.81 8.76 14.47
N ALA A 82 -3.29 8.86 15.71
CA ALA A 82 -4.60 9.41 16.06
C ALA A 82 -4.96 10.76 15.40
N PRO A 83 -4.03 11.72 15.19
CA PRO A 83 -4.35 12.98 14.48
C PRO A 83 -4.96 12.77 13.09
N LEU A 84 -4.67 11.64 12.44
CA LEU A 84 -5.15 11.30 11.10
C LEU A 84 -6.50 10.58 11.10
N SER A 85 -7.03 10.19 12.26
CA SER A 85 -8.27 9.41 12.37
C SER A 85 -9.50 10.04 11.69
N PRO A 86 -9.70 11.38 11.65
CA PRO A 86 -10.85 11.96 10.96
C PRO A 86 -10.87 11.68 9.44
N TYR A 87 -9.70 11.44 8.86
CA TYR A 87 -9.54 11.19 7.42
C TYR A 87 -9.51 9.71 7.08
N LEU A 88 -9.38 8.81 8.06
CA LEU A 88 -9.25 7.37 7.84
C LEU A 88 -10.40 6.83 7.00
N LEU A 89 -10.08 6.07 5.95
CA LEU A 89 -11.08 5.32 5.21
C LEU A 89 -11.74 4.30 6.14
N GLY A 90 -13.07 4.21 6.09
CA GLY A 90 -13.84 3.33 6.96
C GLY A 90 -14.92 2.61 6.18
N GLN A 91 -16.17 3.00 6.44
CA GLN A 91 -17.32 2.51 5.69
C GLN A 91 -17.64 3.45 4.51
N THR A 92 -17.91 2.85 3.35
CA THR A 92 -18.47 3.52 2.16
C THR A 92 -19.74 2.77 1.72
N PRO A 93 -20.51 3.28 0.74
CA PRO A 93 -21.62 2.54 0.14
C PRO A 93 -21.21 1.17 -0.44
N GLU A 94 -19.94 0.99 -0.81
CA GLU A 94 -19.45 -0.28 -1.32
C GLU A 94 -19.11 -1.27 -0.19
N GLY A 95 -18.85 -0.81 1.03
CA GLY A 95 -18.63 -1.66 2.20
C GLY A 95 -17.60 -1.11 3.20
N VAL A 96 -17.14 -1.96 4.11
CA VAL A 96 -16.16 -1.61 5.17
C VAL A 96 -14.74 -1.96 4.72
N TYR A 97 -13.83 -0.99 4.78
CA TYR A 97 -12.44 -1.15 4.32
C TYR A 97 -11.43 -1.36 5.46
N ASN A 98 -11.81 -1.11 6.71
CA ASN A 98 -10.99 -1.40 7.90
C ASN A 98 -10.58 -2.88 7.94
N ARG A 99 -9.46 -3.20 8.61
CA ARG A 99 -8.95 -4.57 8.73
C ARG A 99 -8.77 -5.28 7.40
N GLN A 100 -8.39 -4.52 6.37
CA GLN A 100 -8.21 -5.01 5.00
C GLN A 100 -9.46 -5.70 4.43
N GLY A 101 -10.66 -5.40 4.94
CA GLY A 101 -11.91 -6.10 4.61
C GLY A 101 -12.28 -6.06 3.12
N ARG A 102 -11.75 -5.10 2.37
CA ARG A 102 -11.93 -4.96 0.92
C ARG A 102 -10.63 -4.69 0.17
N GLN A 103 -9.50 -5.22 0.66
CA GLN A 103 -8.19 -4.99 0.01
C GLN A 103 -8.18 -5.40 -1.47
N ASP A 104 -8.93 -6.45 -1.84
CA ASP A 104 -9.02 -6.95 -3.22
C ASP A 104 -9.71 -5.99 -4.18
N GLN A 105 -10.51 -5.06 -3.64
CA GLN A 105 -11.32 -4.14 -4.43
C GLN A 105 -10.77 -2.72 -4.38
N LEU A 106 -9.99 -2.37 -3.35
CA LEU A 106 -9.54 -1.00 -3.08
C LEU A 106 -8.89 -0.30 -4.28
N LEU A 107 -8.18 -1.03 -5.14
CA LEU A 107 -7.51 -0.47 -6.33
C LEU A 107 -8.43 -0.29 -7.55
N PHE A 108 -9.68 -0.73 -7.46
CA PHE A 108 -10.65 -0.77 -8.56
C PHE A 108 -11.94 0.01 -8.25
N VAL A 109 -12.01 0.65 -7.09
CA VAL A 109 -13.13 1.50 -6.70
C VAL A 109 -13.05 2.84 -7.42
N ASN A 110 -14.19 3.53 -7.51
CA ASN A 110 -14.19 4.90 -8.00
C ASN A 110 -13.42 5.81 -7.02
N THR A 111 -12.43 6.55 -7.52
CA THR A 111 -11.60 7.46 -6.71
C THR A 111 -12.41 8.54 -6.00
N ASN A 112 -13.59 8.90 -6.51
CA ASN A 112 -14.49 9.86 -5.86
C ASN A 112 -14.96 9.37 -4.48
N LEU A 113 -15.05 8.04 -4.28
CA LEU A 113 -15.38 7.46 -2.98
C LEU A 113 -14.22 7.54 -1.96
N LEU A 114 -13.03 7.88 -2.44
CA LEU A 114 -11.80 8.00 -1.66
C LEU A 114 -11.40 9.46 -1.45
N GLU A 115 -12.23 10.42 -1.85
CA GLU A 115 -11.92 11.85 -1.70
C GLU A 115 -11.68 12.22 -0.24
N LYS A 116 -10.56 12.92 0.00
CA LYS A 116 -10.06 13.31 1.33
C LYS A 116 -9.87 12.14 2.30
N LYS A 117 -9.76 10.91 1.79
CA LYS A 117 -9.55 9.73 2.63
C LYS A 117 -8.08 9.37 2.75
N LEU A 118 -7.71 8.94 3.95
CA LEU A 118 -6.45 8.31 4.26
C LEU A 118 -6.57 6.81 4.04
N LEU A 119 -5.69 6.27 3.18
CA LEU A 119 -5.50 4.85 2.97
C LEU A 119 -4.18 4.45 3.65
N VAL A 120 -4.24 3.42 4.48
CA VAL A 120 -3.09 2.96 5.27
C VAL A 120 -2.64 1.59 4.77
N PHE A 121 -1.41 1.53 4.28
CA PHE A 121 -0.78 0.31 3.77
C PHE A 121 0.29 -0.11 4.79
N CYS A 122 0.48 -1.41 4.99
CA CYS A 122 1.39 -1.91 6.02
C CYS A 122 2.12 -3.17 5.56
N ASN A 123 3.41 -3.29 5.85
CA ASN A 123 4.23 -4.42 5.41
C ASN A 123 4.28 -5.61 6.38
N ILE A 124 3.61 -5.51 7.54
CA ILE A 124 3.59 -6.55 8.58
C ILE A 124 2.19 -7.13 8.77
N ASP A 125 2.13 -8.29 9.43
CA ASP A 125 0.86 -8.88 9.87
C ASP A 125 0.31 -8.12 11.07
N THR A 126 -0.94 -7.68 10.98
CA THR A 126 -1.64 -7.03 12.10
C THR A 126 -2.83 -7.88 12.61
N SER A 127 -3.09 -9.04 12.01
CA SER A 127 -4.26 -9.88 12.32
C SER A 127 -4.31 -10.38 13.77
N GLY A 128 -3.18 -10.38 14.50
CA GLY A 128 -3.14 -10.72 15.92
C GLY A 128 -4.04 -9.85 16.82
N PHE A 129 -4.40 -8.62 16.39
CA PHE A 129 -5.40 -7.83 17.10
C PHE A 129 -6.78 -8.52 17.14
N ARG A 130 -7.13 -9.30 16.11
CA ARG A 130 -8.43 -9.98 15.97
C ARG A 130 -8.60 -11.15 16.94
N THR A 131 -7.50 -11.78 17.37
CA THR A 131 -7.50 -12.90 18.32
C THR A 131 -7.00 -12.51 19.72
N SER A 132 -6.60 -11.25 19.90
CA SER A 132 -5.96 -10.75 21.12
C SER A 132 -6.75 -10.94 22.42
N THR A 133 -8.09 -10.88 22.36
CA THR A 133 -8.94 -11.14 23.53
C THR A 133 -8.86 -12.59 23.99
N LYS A 134 -8.72 -13.53 23.05
CA LYS A 134 -8.54 -14.95 23.34
C LYS A 134 -7.11 -15.25 23.80
N ASP A 135 -6.12 -14.72 23.07
CA ASP A 135 -4.72 -15.12 23.23
C ASP A 135 -4.01 -14.36 24.37
N PHE A 136 -4.41 -13.12 24.65
CA PHE A 136 -3.76 -12.23 25.62
C PHE A 136 -4.72 -11.59 26.64
N GLN A 137 -6.01 -11.95 26.62
CA GLN A 137 -7.04 -11.38 27.50
C GLN A 137 -7.09 -9.84 27.45
N ARG A 138 -6.81 -9.26 26.28
CA ARG A 138 -6.84 -7.81 26.06
C ARG A 138 -7.78 -7.49 24.91
N THR A 139 -8.57 -6.44 25.09
CA THR A 139 -9.38 -5.84 24.01
C THR A 139 -8.78 -4.49 23.66
N TYR A 140 -8.50 -4.27 22.39
CA TYR A 140 -8.00 -3.00 21.88
C TYR A 140 -9.16 -2.18 21.33
N LEU A 141 -9.21 -0.90 21.67
CA LEU A 141 -10.15 0.04 21.07
C LEU A 141 -9.74 0.32 19.62
N PRO A 142 -10.65 0.74 18.71
CA PRO A 142 -10.30 1.05 17.32
C PRO A 142 -9.13 2.05 17.16
N LYS A 143 -9.01 3.00 18.09
CA LYS A 143 -7.89 3.98 18.14
C LYS A 143 -6.54 3.39 18.54
N GLU A 144 -6.54 2.20 19.14
CA GLU A 144 -5.39 1.46 19.66
C GLU A 144 -5.09 0.19 18.84
N ASP A 145 -5.90 -0.07 17.82
CA ASP A 145 -5.87 -1.28 17.02
C ASP A 145 -5.33 -0.96 15.63
N LEU A 146 -4.05 -1.24 15.39
CA LEU A 146 -3.44 -0.91 14.09
C LEU A 146 -4.08 -1.71 12.94
N ASP A 147 -4.58 -2.92 13.18
CA ASP A 147 -5.28 -3.69 12.16
C ASP A 147 -6.57 -2.99 11.70
N TYR A 148 -7.29 -2.33 12.62
CA TYR A 148 -8.44 -1.50 12.26
C TYR A 148 -8.08 -0.39 11.25
N TRP A 149 -6.87 0.18 11.35
CA TRP A 149 -6.40 1.23 10.45
C TRP A 149 -5.95 0.73 9.09
N VAL A 150 -5.38 -0.48 9.03
CA VAL A 150 -4.73 -0.97 7.81
C VAL A 150 -5.76 -1.42 6.78
N HIS A 151 -5.60 -0.92 5.55
CA HIS A 151 -6.47 -1.16 4.40
C HIS A 151 -5.89 -2.18 3.43
N MET A 152 -4.56 -2.28 3.36
CA MET A 152 -3.87 -3.17 2.45
C MET A 152 -2.56 -3.66 3.05
N ARG A 153 -2.31 -4.98 2.95
CA ARG A 153 -1.01 -5.57 3.29
C ARG A 153 -0.08 -5.50 2.09
N VAL A 154 1.17 -5.11 2.35
CA VAL A 154 2.23 -5.01 1.36
C VAL A 154 3.12 -6.24 1.48
N PHE A 155 3.22 -7.02 0.41
CA PHE A 155 4.02 -8.24 0.36
C PHE A 155 5.30 -8.05 -0.44
N LYS A 156 6.31 -8.89 -0.19
CA LYS A 156 7.45 -9.04 -1.10
C LYS A 156 7.08 -10.00 -2.24
N GLN A 157 7.75 -9.84 -3.38
CA GLN A 157 7.47 -10.66 -4.57
C GLN A 157 8.05 -12.08 -4.50
N ASN A 158 9.21 -12.24 -3.85
CA ASN A 158 9.94 -13.50 -3.78
C ASN A 158 10.74 -13.62 -2.47
N GLU A 159 11.30 -14.80 -2.18
CA GLU A 159 12.05 -15.03 -0.94
C GLU A 159 13.39 -14.31 -0.90
N GLN A 160 14.01 -14.13 -2.06
CA GLN A 160 15.34 -13.56 -2.22
C GLN A 160 15.38 -12.06 -1.90
N THR A 161 14.25 -11.36 -2.03
CA THR A 161 14.15 -9.95 -1.70
C THR A 161 13.84 -9.73 -0.22
N SER A 162 14.87 -9.49 0.60
CA SER A 162 14.68 -8.98 1.97
C SER A 162 14.34 -7.48 1.95
N MET A 163 13.15 -7.11 2.43
CA MET A 163 12.67 -5.72 2.53
C MET A 163 11.90 -5.50 3.82
N GLY A 164 12.60 -5.04 4.86
CA GLY A 164 12.00 -4.87 6.18
C GLY A 164 11.34 -6.16 6.65
N LEU A 165 10.19 -6.04 7.32
CA LEU A 165 9.43 -7.19 7.82
C LEU A 165 8.35 -7.69 6.85
N THR A 166 8.58 -7.57 5.54
CA THR A 166 7.65 -8.11 4.52
C THR A 166 7.63 -9.63 4.51
N SER A 167 6.44 -10.20 4.29
CA SER A 167 6.25 -11.64 4.06
C SER A 167 5.86 -11.92 2.60
N LEU A 168 6.00 -13.18 2.17
CA LEU A 168 5.29 -13.64 0.99
C LEU A 168 3.78 -13.67 1.26
N PRO A 169 2.94 -13.57 0.21
CA PRO A 169 1.51 -13.84 0.34
C PRO A 169 1.28 -15.29 0.76
N GLY A 170 0.33 -15.51 1.67
CA GLY A 170 -0.10 -16.86 2.05
C GLY A 170 -0.76 -17.60 0.88
N LYS A 171 -0.86 -18.92 0.98
CA LYS A 171 -1.52 -19.75 -0.05
C LYS A 171 -2.95 -19.25 -0.32
N GLY A 172 -3.27 -19.01 -1.60
CA GLY A 172 -4.59 -18.52 -2.02
C GLY A 172 -4.81 -17.01 -1.82
N THR A 173 -3.83 -16.27 -1.29
CA THR A 173 -3.90 -14.80 -1.20
C THR A 173 -3.41 -14.19 -2.50
N VAL A 174 -4.22 -13.32 -3.11
CA VAL A 174 -3.79 -12.50 -4.25
C VAL A 174 -3.22 -11.19 -3.71
N PRO A 175 -1.90 -10.95 -3.75
CA PRO A 175 -1.35 -9.71 -3.22
C PRO A 175 -1.74 -8.53 -4.11
N ARG A 176 -2.45 -7.56 -3.55
CA ARG A 176 -2.80 -6.30 -4.24
C ARG A 176 -1.78 -5.19 -4.04
N SER A 177 -0.89 -5.31 -3.07
CA SER A 177 0.27 -4.43 -2.94
C SER A 177 1.54 -5.25 -2.85
N ILE A 178 2.54 -4.86 -3.64
CA ILE A 178 3.87 -5.46 -3.66
C ILE A 178 4.90 -4.38 -3.45
N ILE A 179 5.96 -4.72 -2.75
CA ILE A 179 7.19 -3.95 -2.70
C ILE A 179 8.33 -4.79 -3.28
N ASP A 180 9.20 -4.17 -4.06
CA ASP A 180 10.44 -4.76 -4.57
C ASP A 180 11.60 -3.76 -4.52
N LYS A 181 12.82 -4.21 -4.79
CA LYS A 181 13.98 -3.34 -4.91
C LYS A 181 13.95 -2.62 -6.25
N THR A 182 14.33 -1.35 -6.27
CA THR A 182 14.60 -0.63 -7.52
C THR A 182 15.60 -1.39 -8.41
N SER A 183 16.59 -2.05 -7.80
CA SER A 183 17.60 -2.85 -8.50
C SER A 183 17.00 -3.95 -9.37
N TYR A 184 15.90 -4.58 -8.94
CA TYR A 184 15.25 -5.65 -9.70
C TYR A 184 14.88 -5.17 -11.11
N TYR A 185 14.23 -4.02 -11.22
CA TYR A 185 13.72 -3.48 -12.48
C TYR A 185 14.81 -2.95 -13.42
N VAL A 186 15.90 -2.41 -12.85
CA VAL A 186 17.03 -1.90 -13.65
C VAL A 186 17.94 -3.02 -14.15
N THR A 187 17.97 -4.18 -13.47
CA THR A 187 18.76 -5.35 -13.89
C THR A 187 17.95 -6.37 -14.69
N LEU A 188 16.65 -6.16 -14.87
CA LEU A 188 15.83 -7.04 -15.71
C LEU A 188 16.41 -7.09 -17.13
N PRO A 189 16.61 -8.28 -17.70
CA PRO A 189 16.99 -8.41 -19.10
C PRO A 189 16.03 -7.62 -19.99
N THR A 190 16.59 -6.92 -20.98
CA THR A 190 15.84 -5.96 -21.81
C THR A 190 15.01 -6.60 -22.91
N ASP A 191 14.98 -7.94 -22.98
CA ASP A 191 14.16 -8.66 -23.95
C ASP A 191 12.66 -8.47 -23.69
N ALA A 192 11.89 -8.59 -24.76
CA ALA A 192 10.45 -8.34 -24.73
C ALA A 192 9.70 -9.28 -23.78
N THR A 193 10.16 -10.52 -23.61
CA THR A 193 9.48 -11.52 -22.78
C THR A 193 9.59 -11.20 -21.31
N ASN A 194 10.80 -10.90 -20.82
CA ASN A 194 11.02 -10.51 -19.43
C ASN A 194 10.33 -9.20 -19.10
N LYS A 195 10.44 -8.21 -19.99
CA LYS A 195 9.74 -6.93 -19.85
C LYS A 195 8.22 -7.12 -19.75
N LYS A 196 7.62 -7.90 -20.66
CA LYS A 196 6.18 -8.18 -20.64
C LYS A 196 5.75 -8.89 -19.36
N THR A 197 6.52 -9.88 -18.91
CA THR A 197 6.23 -10.64 -17.69
C THR A 197 6.25 -9.73 -16.45
N ALA A 198 7.23 -8.84 -16.35
CA ALA A 198 7.29 -7.86 -15.27
C ALA A 198 6.08 -6.91 -15.29
N ILE A 199 5.74 -6.37 -16.47
CA ILE A 199 4.57 -5.49 -16.66
C ILE A 199 3.27 -6.21 -16.28
N ASP A 200 3.05 -7.42 -16.76
CA ASP A 200 1.84 -8.19 -16.45
C ASP A 200 1.75 -8.48 -14.94
N GLY A 201 2.89 -8.71 -14.30
CA GLY A 201 2.99 -8.87 -12.85
C GLY A 201 2.57 -7.65 -12.04
N THR A 202 2.65 -6.44 -12.63
CA THR A 202 2.24 -5.20 -11.95
C THR A 202 0.76 -4.87 -12.15
N LYS A 203 0.13 -5.21 -13.29
CA LYS A 203 -1.18 -4.68 -13.74
C LYS A 203 -2.23 -4.50 -12.64
N GLU A 204 -2.52 -5.54 -11.88
CA GLU A 204 -3.57 -5.56 -10.84
C GLU A 204 -3.08 -5.21 -9.43
N LYS A 205 -1.88 -4.64 -9.32
CA LYS A 205 -1.21 -4.39 -8.05
C LYS A 205 -0.75 -2.94 -7.94
N PHE A 206 -0.70 -2.47 -6.70
CA PHE A 206 0.03 -1.27 -6.33
C PHE A 206 1.48 -1.66 -6.04
N MET A 207 2.39 -1.15 -6.86
CA MET A 207 3.80 -1.49 -6.78
C MET A 207 4.58 -0.37 -6.08
N PHE A 208 5.30 -0.75 -5.03
CA PHE A 208 6.32 0.07 -4.41
C PHE A 208 7.71 -0.40 -4.83
N THR A 209 8.64 0.52 -5.01
CA THR A 209 10.06 0.18 -5.16
C THR A 209 10.90 0.93 -4.15
N LEU A 210 11.82 0.21 -3.50
CA LEU A 210 12.78 0.82 -2.60
C LEU A 210 14.17 0.87 -3.24
N SER A 211 14.71 2.08 -3.30
CA SER A 211 16.13 2.28 -3.55
C SER A 211 16.94 1.94 -2.30
N PRO A 212 18.27 1.73 -2.43
CA PRO A 212 19.16 1.60 -1.29
C PRO A 212 18.95 2.72 -0.26
N GLN A 213 19.12 2.41 1.03
CA GLN A 213 18.84 3.35 2.13
C GLN A 213 19.67 4.63 1.98
N GLY A 214 19.03 5.81 2.00
CA GLY A 214 19.73 7.09 1.86
C GLY A 214 20.06 7.48 0.42
N LYS A 215 19.62 6.73 -0.59
CA LYS A 215 19.75 7.11 -2.00
C LYS A 215 18.41 7.22 -2.72
N ASN A 216 18.23 8.32 -3.42
CA ASN A 216 17.14 8.48 -4.38
C ASN A 216 17.51 7.81 -5.71
N PRO A 217 16.54 7.24 -6.44
CA PRO A 217 16.79 6.74 -7.80
C PRO A 217 17.15 7.90 -8.75
N GLU A 218 17.93 7.59 -9.78
CA GLU A 218 18.22 8.54 -10.86
C GLU A 218 16.96 8.84 -11.70
N ALA A 219 16.95 9.98 -12.41
CA ALA A 219 15.82 10.41 -13.24
C ALA A 219 15.40 9.35 -14.27
N THR A 220 16.37 8.77 -14.97
CA THR A 220 16.19 7.71 -15.98
C THR A 220 15.62 6.44 -15.37
N THR A 221 16.06 6.09 -14.16
CA THR A 221 15.53 4.95 -13.40
C THR A 221 14.08 5.20 -13.02
N MET A 222 13.73 6.41 -12.58
CA MET A 222 12.32 6.72 -12.29
C MET A 222 11.44 6.65 -13.53
N ASP A 223 11.89 7.17 -14.67
CA ASP A 223 11.13 7.08 -15.92
C ASP A 223 10.93 5.63 -16.33
N LEU A 224 11.95 4.78 -16.19
CA LEU A 224 11.81 3.34 -16.38
C LEU A 224 10.76 2.74 -15.43
N LEU A 225 10.83 3.04 -14.13
CA LEU A 225 9.90 2.49 -13.14
C LEU A 225 8.44 2.94 -13.41
N LEU A 226 8.23 4.23 -13.62
CA LEU A 226 6.91 4.85 -13.74
C LEU A 226 6.28 4.60 -15.11
N ASP A 227 7.04 4.80 -16.19
CA ASP A 227 6.52 4.78 -17.57
C ASP A 227 6.68 3.43 -18.28
N THR A 228 7.61 2.59 -17.83
CA THR A 228 7.79 1.27 -18.44
C THR A 228 7.13 0.16 -17.64
N TYR A 229 7.36 0.11 -16.33
CA TYR A 229 6.87 -0.99 -15.48
C TYR A 229 5.58 -0.66 -14.72
N GLY A 230 5.17 0.62 -14.70
CA GLY A 230 3.95 1.05 -14.04
C GLY A 230 4.03 0.98 -12.51
N VAL A 231 5.21 1.23 -11.95
CA VAL A 231 5.40 1.40 -10.51
C VAL A 231 4.69 2.67 -10.04
N GLN A 232 4.03 2.62 -8.88
CA GLN A 232 3.25 3.76 -8.37
C GLN A 232 3.85 4.42 -7.13
N GLY A 233 4.57 3.67 -6.30
CA GLY A 233 5.18 4.17 -5.07
C GLY A 233 6.70 4.12 -5.13
N ILE A 234 7.35 5.27 -5.19
CA ILE A 234 8.81 5.39 -5.14
C ILE A 234 9.16 6.33 -3.98
N PRO A 235 9.51 5.81 -2.79
CA PRO A 235 9.88 6.66 -1.66
C PRO A 235 11.15 7.44 -1.97
N LEU A 236 11.16 8.72 -1.59
CA LEU A 236 12.32 9.60 -1.70
C LEU A 236 12.84 9.93 -0.31
N PHE A 237 14.16 9.97 -0.17
CA PHE A 237 14.86 10.55 0.96
C PHE A 237 14.88 12.07 0.79
N LEU A 238 14.07 12.76 1.58
CA LEU A 238 13.89 14.22 1.56
C LEU A 238 14.73 14.90 2.65
N ILE A 239 15.99 14.50 2.80
CA ILE A 239 16.89 15.13 3.79
C ILE A 239 17.28 16.53 3.32
N GLU A 240 17.41 16.72 2.00
CA GLU A 240 17.66 18.02 1.37
C GLU A 240 16.75 18.21 0.14
N TYR A 241 16.17 19.39 0.01
CA TYR A 241 15.37 19.77 -1.16
C TYR A 241 16.30 20.27 -2.28
N THR A 242 16.87 19.33 -3.02
CA THR A 242 17.77 19.63 -4.15
C THR A 242 16.99 19.89 -5.45
N PRO A 243 17.61 20.49 -6.49
CA PRO A 243 17.00 20.62 -7.81
C PRO A 243 16.52 19.28 -8.40
N GLU A 244 17.25 18.19 -8.14
CA GLU A 244 16.89 16.84 -8.55
C GLU A 244 15.62 16.38 -7.84
N THR A 245 15.54 16.54 -6.51
CA THR A 245 14.33 16.24 -5.73
C THR A 245 13.13 17.05 -6.23
N LYS A 246 13.32 18.34 -6.56
CA LYS A 246 12.26 19.18 -7.16
C LYS A 246 11.83 18.67 -8.53
N ALA A 247 12.78 18.31 -9.39
CA ALA A 247 12.49 17.72 -10.70
C ALA A 247 11.81 16.35 -10.59
N PHE A 248 12.03 15.63 -9.49
CA PHE A 248 11.34 14.37 -9.22
C PHE A 248 9.91 14.62 -8.80
N LEU A 249 9.68 15.50 -7.82
CA LEU A 249 8.34 15.83 -7.34
C LEU A 249 7.47 16.44 -8.45
N SER A 250 8.04 17.16 -9.42
CA SER A 250 7.29 17.69 -10.55
C SER A 250 6.70 16.63 -11.49
N LYS A 251 7.16 15.37 -11.42
CA LYS A 251 6.55 14.24 -12.16
C LYS A 251 5.17 13.86 -11.63
N TRP A 252 4.80 14.30 -10.42
CA TRP A 252 3.48 14.08 -9.83
C TRP A 252 2.63 15.34 -9.95
N LYS A 253 1.76 15.38 -10.97
CA LYS A 253 0.75 16.45 -11.15
C LYS A 253 -0.42 16.32 -10.16
N TYR A 254 -0.74 15.10 -9.76
CA TYR A 254 -1.75 14.74 -8.77
C TYR A 254 -1.09 14.03 -7.61
N ALA A 255 -1.79 13.84 -6.48
CA ALA A 255 -1.23 13.08 -5.35
C ALA A 255 -0.94 11.60 -5.70
N TRP A 256 -1.47 11.14 -6.83
CA TRP A 256 -1.29 9.78 -7.36
C TRP A 256 -1.00 9.82 -8.87
N ARG A 257 -0.41 8.74 -9.38
CA ARG A 257 -0.14 8.57 -10.81
C ARG A 257 -0.78 7.28 -11.30
N ALA A 258 -1.71 7.40 -12.25
CA ALA A 258 -2.20 6.24 -12.98
C ALA A 258 -1.07 5.64 -13.81
N LYS A 259 -1.06 4.31 -13.98
CA LYS A 259 -0.13 3.64 -14.89
C LYS A 259 -0.28 4.19 -16.33
N PRO A 260 0.73 4.08 -17.19
CA PRO A 260 0.59 4.30 -18.63
C PRO A 260 -0.56 3.48 -19.21
N LYS A 261 -1.28 4.05 -20.18
CA LYS A 261 -2.56 3.50 -20.69
C LYS A 261 -2.40 2.08 -21.22
N GLU A 262 -1.27 1.81 -21.86
CA GLU A 262 -0.89 0.55 -22.51
C GLU A 262 -0.70 -0.59 -21.51
N ILE A 263 -0.42 -0.26 -20.24
CA ILE A 263 -0.14 -1.24 -19.18
C ILE A 263 -1.15 -1.14 -18.02
N ARG A 264 -2.23 -0.39 -18.18
CA ARG A 264 -3.34 -0.39 -17.23
C ARG A 264 -4.06 -1.73 -17.25
N TYR A 265 -4.56 -2.12 -16.09
CA TYR A 265 -5.58 -3.15 -16.04
C TYR A 265 -6.84 -2.66 -16.76
N VAL A 266 -7.32 -3.46 -17.71
CA VAL A 266 -8.61 -3.26 -18.36
C VAL A 266 -9.55 -4.29 -17.78
N ARG A 267 -10.59 -3.83 -17.07
CA ARG A 267 -11.63 -4.73 -16.56
C ARG A 267 -12.27 -5.42 -17.76
N PRO A 268 -12.32 -6.76 -17.80
CA PRO A 268 -13.03 -7.45 -18.87
C PRO A 268 -14.50 -7.06 -18.85
N GLU A 269 -15.09 -6.87 -20.02
CA GLU A 269 -16.53 -6.63 -20.14
C GLU A 269 -17.29 -7.78 -19.46
N PRO A 270 -18.40 -7.49 -18.75
CA PRO A 270 -19.24 -8.53 -18.19
C PRO A 270 -19.63 -9.52 -19.29
N ILE A 271 -19.46 -10.82 -19.05
CA ILE A 271 -19.98 -11.83 -19.96
C ILE A 271 -21.50 -11.71 -19.90
N THR A 272 -22.11 -11.06 -20.88
CA THR A 272 -23.55 -11.13 -21.09
C THR A 272 -23.88 -12.58 -21.40
N VAL A 273 -24.42 -13.29 -20.41
CA VAL A 273 -25.01 -14.61 -20.64
C VAL A 273 -26.08 -14.40 -21.70
N GLN A 274 -25.86 -14.93 -22.91
CA GLN A 274 -26.89 -14.92 -23.93
C GLN A 274 -28.12 -15.59 -23.31
N GLN A 275 -29.24 -14.87 -23.24
CA GLN A 275 -30.52 -15.49 -22.94
C GLN A 275 -30.66 -16.67 -23.89
N GLN A 276 -30.80 -17.88 -23.33
CA GLN A 276 -31.09 -19.06 -24.14
C GLN A 276 -32.30 -18.74 -25.01
N SER A 277 -32.14 -18.94 -26.32
CA SER A 277 -33.26 -18.78 -27.26
C SER A 277 -34.45 -19.59 -26.74
N PRO A 278 -35.69 -19.07 -26.77
CA PRO A 278 -36.88 -19.84 -26.40
C PRO A 278 -37.00 -21.18 -27.14
N ALA A 279 -36.36 -21.30 -28.31
CA ALA A 279 -36.27 -22.53 -29.10
C ALA A 279 -35.40 -23.63 -28.46
N ALA A 280 -34.58 -23.31 -27.45
CA ALA A 280 -33.77 -24.25 -26.69
C ALA A 280 -34.44 -24.67 -25.37
N ASN A 281 -35.67 -24.19 -25.07
CA ASN A 281 -36.45 -24.73 -23.98
C ASN A 281 -36.94 -26.14 -24.38
N ALA A 282 -36.75 -27.13 -23.50
CA ALA A 282 -37.27 -28.47 -23.69
C ALA A 282 -38.78 -28.58 -23.35
N ASN A 283 -39.49 -27.46 -23.22
CA ASN A 283 -40.86 -27.35 -22.71
C ASN A 283 -41.74 -26.49 -23.64
N GLY A 284 -41.90 -26.89 -24.91
CA GLY A 284 -43.06 -26.42 -25.70
C GLY A 284 -42.83 -26.05 -27.17
N GLY A 285 -41.66 -26.30 -27.75
CA GLY A 285 -41.54 -26.30 -29.21
C GLY A 285 -42.36 -27.45 -29.79
N ALA A 286 -43.48 -27.16 -30.46
CA ALA A 286 -44.31 -28.17 -31.11
C ALA A 286 -43.46 -28.94 -32.14
N LEU A 287 -43.19 -30.22 -31.86
CA LEU A 287 -42.58 -31.15 -32.80
C LEU A 287 -43.57 -31.37 -33.96
N THR A 288 -43.40 -30.64 -35.05
CA THR A 288 -44.04 -30.98 -36.33
C THR A 288 -43.30 -32.16 -36.93
N ILE A 289 -43.93 -33.34 -36.89
CA ILE A 289 -43.43 -34.56 -37.54
C ILE A 289 -43.63 -34.40 -39.06
N PRO A 290 -42.63 -34.68 -39.92
CA PRO A 290 -42.82 -34.62 -41.37
C PRO A 290 -43.67 -35.82 -41.82
N ARG A 291 -44.84 -35.50 -42.40
CA ARG A 291 -45.82 -36.33 -43.14
C ARG A 291 -45.88 -37.84 -42.87
#